data_AF-K2IYY8-F1
#
_entry.id   AF-K2IYY8-F1
#
_cell.length_a   1.000
_cell.length_b   1.000
_cell.length_c   1.000
_cell.angle_alpha   90.00
_cell.angle_beta   90.00
_cell.angle_gamma   90.00
#
_symmetry.space_group_name_H-M   'P 1'
#
loop_
_entity.id
_entity.type
_entity.pdbx_description
1 polymer ?
#
loop_
_entity_poly.entity_id
_entity_poly.type
_entity_poly.pdbx_seq_one_letter_code
_entity_poly.pdbx_strand_id
1 'polypeptide(L)'
;MDRIGWKLLFVVLLLGTLAGSYEDLTAPGIVKPTHPLLISALVWITDLLTLVSAFCYGFRKRFFPYVLFWQTVLGLSVLSNLVVCYYAFSRPGAFQPSELAVIMPIDLAVLVIFLLPTYLYFAKDLSQAKAAGNTAKT
;
A
#
# COMPACT_ATOMS: atom_id res chain seq x y z
N MET A 1 15.74 13.41 -7.42
CA MET A 1 15.54 12.03 -7.91
C MET A 1 14.89 12.11 -9.27
N ASP A 2 15.56 11.60 -10.30
CA ASP A 2 14.89 11.36 -11.57
C ASP A 2 13.67 10.46 -11.34
N ARG A 3 12.53 10.80 -11.96
CA ARG A 3 11.27 10.03 -11.76
C ARG A 3 11.39 8.57 -12.24
N ILE A 4 12.51 8.19 -12.83
CA ILE A 4 12.80 6.80 -13.19
C ILE A 4 12.80 5.89 -11.96
N GLY A 5 13.29 6.36 -10.80
CA GLY A 5 13.25 5.59 -9.56
C GLY A 5 11.83 5.26 -9.11
N TRP A 6 10.90 6.20 -9.26
CA TRP A 6 9.48 5.99 -8.92
C TRP A 6 8.76 5.08 -9.91
N LYS A 7 9.14 5.13 -11.18
CA LYS A 7 8.62 4.20 -12.20
C LYS A 7 9.12 2.77 -11.95
N LEU A 8 10.40 2.61 -11.61
CA LEU A 8 10.98 1.32 -11.24
C LEU A 8 10.32 0.78 -9.98
N LEU A 9 10.15 1.62 -8.95
CA LEU A 9 9.43 1.25 -7.74
C LEU A 9 8.01 0.77 -8.08
N PHE A 10 7.26 1.51 -8.89
CA PHE A 10 5.93 1.10 -9.34
C PHE A 10 5.94 -0.30 -9.99
N VAL A 11 6.92 -0.61 -10.85
CA VAL A 11 7.03 -1.94 -11.47
C VAL A 11 7.28 -3.02 -10.42
N VAL A 12 8.17 -2.77 -9.45
CA VAL A 12 8.43 -3.69 -8.33
C VAL A 12 7.16 -3.93 -7.51
N LEU A 13 6.43 -2.86 -7.17
CA LEU A 13 5.17 -2.96 -6.43
C LEU A 13 4.13 -3.77 -7.22
N LEU A 14 3.98 -3.47 -8.51
CA LEU A 14 3.03 -4.17 -9.38
C LEU A 14 3.33 -5.67 -9.46
N LEU A 15 4.58 -6.04 -9.69
CA LEU A 15 5.00 -7.44 -9.75
C LEU A 15 4.78 -8.13 -8.40
N GLY A 16 5.09 -7.45 -7.28
CA GLY A 16 4.83 -7.96 -5.93
C GLY A 16 3.36 -8.23 -5.67
N THR A 17 2.48 -7.28 -5.99
CA THR A 17 1.02 -7.44 -5.83
C THR A 17 0.46 -8.53 -6.74
N LEU A 18 0.96 -8.66 -7.97
CA LEU A 18 0.55 -9.74 -8.89
C LEU A 18 1.00 -11.12 -8.38
N ALA A 19 2.23 -11.24 -7.91
CA ALA A 19 2.75 -12.47 -7.32
C ALA A 19 1.95 -12.87 -6.07
N GLY A 20 1.69 -11.93 -5.17
CA GLY A 20 0.86 -12.16 -3.99
C GLY A 20 -0.57 -12.58 -4.33
N SER A 21 -1.20 -11.89 -5.28
CA SER A 21 -2.56 -12.22 -5.74
C SER A 21 -2.61 -13.61 -6.39
N TYR A 22 -1.60 -13.98 -7.18
CA TYR A 22 -1.50 -15.32 -7.76
C TYR A 22 -1.36 -16.39 -6.69
N GLU A 23 -0.51 -16.16 -5.69
CA GLU A 23 -0.34 -17.08 -4.56
C GLU A 23 -1.63 -17.21 -3.74
N ASP A 24 -2.35 -16.11 -3.50
CA ASP A 24 -3.64 -16.12 -2.80
C ASP A 24 -4.71 -16.93 -3.53
N LEU A 25 -4.71 -16.91 -4.87
CA LEU A 25 -5.69 -17.62 -5.69
C LEU A 25 -5.34 -19.09 -5.92
N THR A 26 -4.05 -19.44 -5.90
CA THR A 26 -3.57 -20.79 -6.19
C THR A 26 -3.25 -21.61 -4.95
N ALA A 27 -3.07 -20.97 -3.78
CA ALA A 27 -2.76 -21.67 -2.55
C ALA A 27 -3.92 -22.59 -2.11
N PRO A 28 -3.62 -23.81 -1.63
CA PRO A 28 -4.64 -24.70 -1.11
C PRO A 28 -5.37 -24.07 0.09
N GLY A 29 -6.70 -24.17 0.13
CA GLY A 29 -7.57 -23.49 1.11
C GLY A 29 -7.37 -23.86 2.58
N ILE A 30 -6.48 -24.80 2.89
CA ILE A 30 -6.04 -25.11 4.26
C ILE A 30 -5.04 -24.05 4.77
N VAL A 31 -4.38 -23.32 3.86
CA VAL A 31 -3.30 -22.36 4.17
C VAL A 31 -3.81 -20.92 4.25
N LYS A 32 -4.92 -20.58 3.59
CA LYS A 32 -5.49 -19.22 3.49
C LYS A 32 -7.03 -19.22 3.57
N PRO A 33 -7.68 -18.14 4.06
CA PRO A 33 -7.10 -16.89 4.52
C PRO A 33 -6.64 -16.95 5.98
N THR A 34 -5.58 -16.20 6.30
CA THR A 34 -5.03 -16.19 7.67
C THR A 34 -5.83 -15.34 8.65
N HIS A 35 -6.72 -14.51 8.11
CA HIS A 35 -7.51 -13.48 8.76
C HIS A 35 -8.92 -13.47 8.14
N PRO A 36 -9.90 -12.75 8.72
CA PRO A 36 -11.25 -12.70 8.18
C PRO A 36 -11.32 -12.18 6.73
N LEU A 37 -12.21 -12.74 5.91
CA LEU A 37 -12.38 -12.39 4.49
C LEU A 37 -12.57 -10.89 4.24
N LEU A 38 -13.27 -10.20 5.15
CA LEU A 38 -13.48 -8.76 5.07
C LEU A 38 -12.15 -7.98 5.09
N ILE A 39 -11.21 -8.41 5.94
CA ILE A 39 -9.89 -7.80 6.02
C ILE A 39 -9.09 -8.12 4.76
N SER A 40 -9.17 -9.35 4.23
CA SER A 40 -8.51 -9.72 2.97
C SER A 40 -8.99 -8.86 1.81
N ALA A 41 -10.31 -8.68 1.68
CA ALA A 41 -10.89 -7.84 0.65
C ALA A 41 -10.48 -6.37 0.82
N LEU A 42 -10.44 -5.87 2.06
CA LEU A 42 -10.03 -4.50 2.35
C LEU A 42 -8.56 -4.25 1.95
N VAL A 43 -7.65 -5.15 2.34
CA VAL A 43 -6.23 -5.08 1.96
C VAL A 43 -6.09 -5.08 0.45
N TRP A 44 -6.71 -6.05 -0.23
CA TRP A 44 -6.64 -6.16 -1.68
C TRP A 44 -7.12 -4.90 -2.40
N ILE A 45 -8.25 -4.32 -1.98
CA ILE A 45 -8.75 -3.05 -2.55
C ILE A 45 -7.77 -1.91 -2.28
N THR A 46 -7.26 -1.79 -1.06
CA THR A 46 -6.31 -0.72 -0.71
C THR A 46 -4.98 -0.87 -1.45
N ASP A 47 -4.53 -2.09 -1.73
CA ASP A 47 -3.31 -2.37 -2.48
C ASP A 47 -3.45 -1.97 -3.95
N LEU A 48 -4.61 -2.23 -4.55
CA LEU A 48 -4.90 -1.75 -5.90
C LEU A 48 -4.95 -0.22 -5.97
N LEU A 49 -5.56 0.44 -4.98
CA LEU A 49 -5.62 1.90 -4.94
C LEU A 49 -4.24 2.52 -4.71
N THR A 50 -3.40 1.95 -3.84
CA THR A 50 -2.03 2.41 -3.62
C THR A 50 -1.13 2.15 -4.83
N LEU A 51 -1.35 1.08 -5.60
CA LEU A 51 -0.72 0.90 -6.92
C LEU A 51 -1.13 1.98 -7.92
N VAL A 52 -2.41 2.33 -7.96
CA VAL A 52 -2.90 3.43 -8.83
C VAL A 52 -2.26 4.75 -8.42
N SER A 53 -2.13 5.02 -7.12
CA SER A 53 -1.45 6.23 -6.63
C SER A 53 0.05 6.23 -7.01
N ALA A 54 0.72 5.08 -6.92
CA ALA A 54 2.12 4.92 -7.28
C ALA A 54 2.32 5.14 -8.79
N PHE A 55 1.41 4.67 -9.62
CA PHE A 55 1.37 4.98 -11.04
C PHE A 55 1.18 6.48 -11.28
N CYS A 56 0.21 7.11 -10.60
CA CYS A 56 -0.04 8.55 -10.71
C CYS A 56 1.22 9.35 -10.38
N TYR A 57 1.90 9.00 -9.28
CA TYR A 57 3.13 9.63 -8.84
C TYR A 57 4.31 9.36 -9.78
N GLY A 58 4.51 8.13 -10.25
CA GLY A 58 5.61 7.79 -11.17
C GLY A 58 5.48 8.46 -12.54
N PHE A 59 4.24 8.54 -13.06
CA PHE A 59 3.96 8.96 -14.44
C PHE A 59 3.33 10.35 -14.57
N ARG A 60 3.19 11.11 -13.47
CA ARG A 60 2.55 12.44 -13.45
C ARG A 60 1.12 12.43 -13.98
N LYS A 61 0.41 11.33 -13.75
CA LYS A 61 -1.03 11.26 -14.07
C LYS A 61 -1.82 11.69 -12.85
N ARG A 62 -2.95 12.35 -13.10
CA ARG A 62 -3.83 12.86 -12.04
C ARG A 62 -5.17 12.14 -12.10
N PHE A 63 -5.21 10.95 -11.51
CA PHE A 63 -6.49 10.29 -11.24
C PHE A 63 -6.98 10.69 -9.85
N PHE A 64 -8.28 11.00 -9.75
CA PHE A 64 -8.96 11.44 -8.53
C PHE A 64 -8.21 12.54 -7.75
N PRO A 65 -8.38 13.83 -8.09
CA PRO A 65 -7.62 14.94 -7.48
C PRO A 65 -8.07 15.30 -6.05
N TYR A 66 -8.69 14.37 -5.34
CA TYR A 66 -9.22 14.58 -3.99
C TYR A 66 -8.21 14.14 -2.95
N VAL A 67 -7.59 15.08 -2.24
CA VAL A 67 -6.58 14.79 -1.20
C VAL A 67 -7.14 13.89 -0.09
N LEU A 68 -8.36 14.18 0.38
CA LEU A 68 -9.02 13.41 1.43
C LEU A 68 -9.22 11.94 1.05
N PHE A 69 -9.53 11.66 -0.22
CA PHE A 69 -9.67 10.28 -0.70
C PHE A 69 -8.36 9.49 -0.50
N TRP A 70 -7.23 10.05 -0.94
CA TRP A 70 -5.94 9.38 -0.82
C TRP A 70 -5.43 9.27 0.63
N GLN A 71 -5.79 10.23 1.48
CA GLN A 71 -5.52 10.14 2.93
C GLN A 71 -6.31 9.00 3.56
N THR A 72 -7.59 8.85 3.21
CA THR A 72 -8.42 7.74 3.70
C THR A 72 -7.90 6.40 3.18
N VAL A 73 -7.50 6.30 1.91
CA VAL A 73 -6.88 5.08 1.35
C VAL A 73 -5.61 4.71 2.11
N LEU A 74 -4.73 5.69 2.37
CA LEU A 74 -3.50 5.47 3.14
C LEU A 74 -3.81 4.97 4.56
N GLY A 75 -4.74 5.63 5.26
CA GLY A 75 -5.14 5.25 6.61
C GLY A 75 -5.77 3.84 6.68
N LEU A 76 -6.66 3.53 5.73
CA LEU A 76 -7.26 2.20 5.63
C LEU A 76 -6.22 1.13 5.32
N SER A 77 -5.27 1.40 4.43
CA SER A 77 -4.20 0.47 4.07
C SER A 77 -3.28 0.18 5.26
N VAL A 78 -2.90 1.20 6.05
CA VAL A 78 -2.14 0.99 7.29
C VAL A 78 -2.93 0.15 8.27
N LEU A 79 -4.19 0.51 8.54
CA LEU A 79 -5.02 -0.18 9.52
C LEU A 79 -5.25 -1.64 9.12
N SER A 80 -5.59 -1.91 7.85
CA SER A 80 -5.84 -3.25 7.35
C SER A 80 -4.60 -4.13 7.44
N ASN A 81 -3.43 -3.62 7.04
CA ASN A 81 -2.16 -4.34 7.14
C ASN A 81 -1.73 -4.59 8.59
N LEU A 82 -1.96 -3.65 9.51
CA LEU A 82 -1.70 -3.88 10.94
C LEU A 82 -2.60 -4.98 11.51
N VAL A 83 -3.87 -5.04 11.08
CA VAL A 83 -4.78 -6.11 11.47
C VAL A 83 -4.29 -7.46 10.90
N VAL A 84 -3.83 -7.51 9.65
CA VAL A 84 -3.21 -8.72 9.07
C VAL A 84 -2.00 -9.16 9.89
N CYS A 85 -1.10 -8.23 10.22
CA CYS A 85 0.07 -8.52 11.07
C CYS A 85 -0.35 -9.07 12.43
N TYR A 86 -1.35 -8.47 13.07
CA TYR A 86 -1.88 -8.96 14.34
C TYR A 86 -2.37 -10.41 14.23
N TYR A 87 -3.14 -10.76 13.20
CA TYR A 87 -3.61 -12.14 12.99
C TYR A 87 -2.47 -13.10 12.63
N ALA A 88 -1.47 -12.66 11.86
CA ALA A 88 -0.31 -13.47 11.51
C ALA A 88 0.54 -13.82 12.73
N PHE A 89 0.82 -12.83 13.59
CA PHE A 89 1.70 -13.00 14.74
C PHE A 89 1.01 -13.53 16.00
N SER A 90 -0.32 -13.38 16.13
CA SER A 90 -1.06 -13.90 17.29
C SER A 90 -1.46 -15.37 17.16
N ARG A 91 -1.12 -16.02 16.03
CA ARG A 91 -1.41 -17.44 15.83
C ARG A 91 -0.52 -18.29 16.75
N PRO A 92 -1.10 -19.19 17.57
CA PRO A 92 -0.34 -20.07 18.43
C PRO A 92 0.68 -20.89 17.63
N GLY A 93 1.96 -20.79 18.00
CA GLY A 93 3.04 -21.54 17.34
C GLY A 93 3.49 -21.01 15.97
N ALA A 94 2.99 -19.85 15.52
CA ALA A 94 3.36 -19.30 14.22
C ALA A 94 4.80 -18.76 14.16
N PHE A 95 5.27 -18.11 15.23
CA PHE A 95 6.62 -17.54 15.30
C PHE A 95 7.19 -17.64 16.72
N GLN A 96 8.49 -17.90 16.79
CA GLN A 96 9.25 -17.69 18.02
C GLN A 96 9.49 -16.20 18.27
N PRO A 97 9.66 -15.72 19.52
CA PRO A 97 9.91 -14.31 19.81
C PRO A 97 11.13 -13.72 19.08
N SER A 98 12.17 -14.54 18.87
CA SER A 98 13.38 -14.17 18.12
C SER A 98 13.09 -13.94 16.63
N GLU A 99 12.21 -14.73 16.03
CA GLU A 99 11.81 -14.60 14.63
C GLU A 99 10.93 -13.35 14.43
N LEU A 100 10.02 -13.11 15.37
CA LEU A 100 9.14 -11.93 15.35
C LEU A 100 9.94 -10.63 15.45
N ALA A 101 11.02 -10.61 16.25
CA ALA A 101 11.91 -9.45 16.38
C ALA A 101 12.61 -9.06 15.06
N VAL A 102 12.76 -10.00 14.12
CA VAL A 102 13.39 -9.74 12.81
C VAL A 102 12.34 -9.50 11.73
N ILE A 103 11.29 -10.31 11.67
CA ILE A 103 10.27 -10.24 10.61
C ILE A 103 9.43 -8.97 10.73
N MET A 104 9.00 -8.60 11.94
CA MET A 104 8.09 -7.45 12.14
C MET A 104 8.70 -6.12 11.66
N PRO A 105 9.97 -5.76 11.97
CA PRO A 105 10.58 -4.54 11.42
C PRO A 105 10.70 -4.55 9.90
N ILE A 106 10.97 -5.72 9.29
CA ILE A 106 11.07 -5.86 7.83
C ILE A 106 9.71 -5.62 7.19
N ASP A 107 8.65 -6.26 7.70
CA ASP A 107 7.29 -6.10 7.18
C ASP A 107 6.82 -4.64 7.27
N LEU A 108 7.11 -3.97 8.40
CA LEU A 108 6.80 -2.56 8.57
C LEU A 108 7.59 -1.67 7.60
N ALA A 109 8.87 -1.96 7.38
CA ALA A 109 9.69 -1.23 6.41
C ALA A 109 9.16 -1.38 4.98
N VAL A 110 8.78 -2.61 4.59
CA VAL A 110 8.17 -2.91 3.29
C VAL A 110 6.85 -2.16 3.13
N LEU A 111 6.00 -2.18 4.16
CA LEU A 111 4.74 -1.43 4.17
C LEU A 111 4.98 0.07 3.98
N VAL A 112 5.95 0.66 4.68
CA VAL A 112 6.30 2.08 4.50
C VAL A 112 6.73 2.38 3.07
N ILE A 113 7.58 1.53 2.47
CA ILE A 113 8.03 1.69 1.08
C ILE A 113 6.85 1.60 0.11
N PHE A 114 5.93 0.66 0.35
CA PHE A 114 4.73 0.44 -0.47
C PHE A 114 3.79 1.66 -0.43
N LEU A 115 3.65 2.29 0.73
CA LEU A 115 2.74 3.40 0.95
C LEU A 115 3.33 4.78 0.60
N LEU A 116 4.65 4.89 0.53
CA LEU A 116 5.35 6.14 0.28
C LEU A 116 4.91 6.87 -0.99
N PRO A 117 4.70 6.22 -2.16
CA PRO A 117 4.20 6.89 -3.35
C PRO A 117 2.81 7.52 -3.15
N THR A 118 1.93 6.85 -2.41
CA THR A 118 0.60 7.36 -2.07
C THR A 118 0.69 8.63 -1.25
N TYR A 119 1.52 8.62 -0.21
CA TYR A 119 1.78 9.79 0.62
C TYR A 119 2.31 10.96 -0.22
N LEU A 120 3.33 10.72 -1.03
CA LEU A 120 3.95 11.76 -1.86
C LEU A 120 3.00 12.30 -2.93
N TYR A 121 2.12 11.46 -3.48
CA TYR A 121 1.14 11.87 -4.48
C TYR A 121 0.18 12.93 -3.92
N PHE A 122 -0.47 12.67 -2.78
CA PHE A 122 -1.41 13.67 -2.24
C PHE A 122 -0.69 14.84 -1.56
N ALA A 123 0.44 14.59 -0.89
CA ALA A 123 1.13 15.61 -0.11
C ALA A 123 1.94 16.58 -0.96
N LYS A 124 2.44 16.16 -2.14
CA LYS A 124 3.23 17.02 -3.04
C LYS A 124 2.50 17.31 -4.36
N ASP A 125 2.08 16.29 -5.10
CA ASP A 125 1.58 16.51 -6.46
C ASP A 125 0.15 17.13 -6.46
N LEU A 126 -0.74 16.68 -5.56
CA LEU A 126 -2.11 17.22 -5.47
C LEU A 126 -2.22 18.52 -4.66
N SER A 127 -1.50 18.63 -3.55
CA SER A 127 -1.51 19.84 -2.71
C SER A 127 -0.98 21.07 -3.46
N GLN A 128 0.11 20.92 -4.22
CA GLN A 128 0.70 21.98 -5.04
C GLN A 128 -0.22 22.35 -6.21
N ALA A 129 -0.89 21.38 -6.83
CA ALA A 129 -1.87 21.64 -7.88
C ALA A 129 -3.07 22.46 -7.37
N LYS A 130 -3.53 22.20 -6.13
CA LYS A 130 -4.57 23.00 -5.48
C LYS A 130 -4.11 24.43 -5.19
N ALA A 131 -2.87 24.60 -4.73
CA ALA A 131 -2.28 25.92 -4.48
C ALA A 131 -2.11 26.75 -5.77
N ALA A 132 -1.67 26.11 -6.86
CA ALA A 132 -1.52 26.76 -8.17
C ALA A 132 -2.87 27.09 -8.85
N GLY A 133 -3.91 26.30 -8.61
CA GLY A 133 -5.26 26.58 -9.12
C GLY A 133 -5.95 27.77 -8.44
N ASN A 134 -5.59 28.10 -7.20
CA ASN A 134 -6.15 29.24 -6.47
C ASN A 134 -5.48 30.58 -6.83
N THR A 135 -4.23 30.57 -7.26
CA THR A 135 -3.50 31.78 -7.71
C THR A 135 -3.88 32.23 -9.11
N ALA A 136 -4.46 31.35 -9.95
CA ALA A 136 -4.96 31.70 -11.27
C ALA A 136 -6.37 32.34 -11.26
N LYS A 137 -7.01 32.47 -10.09
CA LYS A 137 -8.36 33.04 -9.91
C LYS A 137 -8.38 34.37 -9.18
N THR A 138 -7.22 34.98 -8.93
CA THR A 138 -7.02 36.31 -8.35
C THR A 138 -6.35 37.21 -9.36
#